data_AF-C7ZBX9-F1
#
_entry.id   AF-C7ZBX9-F1
#
_cell.length_a   1.000
_cell.length_b   1.000
_cell.length_c   1.000
_cell.angle_alpha   90.00
_cell.angle_beta   90.00
_cell.angle_gamma   90.00
#
_symmetry.space_group_name_H-M   'P 1'
#
loop_
_entity.id
_entity.type
_entity.pdbx_description
1 polymer ?
#
loop_
_entity_poly.entity_id
_entity_poly.type
_entity_poly.pdbx_seq_one_letter_code
_entity_poly.pdbx_strand_id
1 'polypeptide(L)' 'MNKATNRPRAKRKRVSRACDYCRARKHRCDGRRPACSRCSATHQPCSYGSDIKKRGLPTGYVRAL' A
#
# COMPACT_ATOMS: atom_id res chain seq x y z
N MET A 1 -0.95 42.58 8.15
CA MET A 1 -1.29 41.45 7.27
C MET A 1 -1.12 40.16 8.08
N ASN A 2 -2.23 39.50 8.46
CA ASN A 2 -2.24 38.53 9.56
C ASN A 2 -2.62 37.09 9.17
N LYS A 3 -2.02 36.17 9.93
CA LYS A 3 -2.32 34.75 10.17
C LYS A 3 -1.62 33.72 9.26
N ALA A 4 -0.38 33.42 9.62
CA ALA A 4 0.17 32.07 9.48
C ALA A 4 -0.66 31.10 10.34
N THR A 5 -1.57 30.35 9.71
CA THR A 5 -2.32 29.29 10.40
C THR A 5 -1.38 28.13 10.70
N ASN A 6 -0.82 28.12 11.91
CA ASN A 6 -0.13 26.97 12.51
C ASN A 6 -1.16 25.87 12.81
N ARG A 7 -1.65 25.20 11.77
CA ARG A 7 -2.44 23.98 11.94
C ARG A 7 -1.45 22.86 12.27
N PRO A 8 -1.58 22.15 13.40
CA PRO A 8 -0.67 21.06 13.73
C PRO A 8 -0.70 20.10 12.55
N ARG A 9 0.42 20.03 11.82
CA ARG A 9 0.58 19.21 10.62
C ARG A 9 0.26 17.79 11.07
N ALA A 10 -0.97 17.32 10.78
CA ALA A 10 -1.51 16.08 11.29
C ALA A 10 -0.40 15.03 11.25
N LYS A 11 0.04 14.55 12.42
CA LYS A 11 1.23 13.70 12.57
C LYS A 11 1.17 12.67 11.46
N ARG A 12 2.13 12.74 10.52
CA ARG A 12 2.15 11.86 9.35
C ARG A 12 2.10 10.44 9.92
N LYS A 13 0.96 9.76 9.81
CA LYS A 13 0.82 8.40 10.32
C LYS A 13 1.87 7.59 9.59
N ARG A 14 2.90 7.16 10.31
CA ARG A 14 3.93 6.29 9.73
C ARG A 14 3.20 5.04 9.27
N VAL A 15 3.27 4.81 7.97
CA VAL A 15 2.64 3.65 7.36
C VAL A 15 3.57 2.50 7.58
N SER A 16 3.11 1.45 8.24
CA SER A 16 3.90 0.23 8.44
C SER A 16 4.08 -0.55 7.13
N ARG A 17 3.18 -0.38 6.16
CA ARG A 17 3.15 -1.14 4.91
C ARG A 17 2.93 -0.24 3.68
N ALA A 18 3.90 -0.21 2.78
CA ALA A 18 3.73 0.39 1.47
C ALA A 18 2.76 -0.43 0.60
N CYS A 19 2.04 0.23 -0.31
CA CYS A 19 1.27 -0.46 -1.35
C CYS A 19 2.20 -1.25 -2.28
N ASP A 20 1.65 -2.23 -3.01
CA ASP A 20 2.41 -3.14 -3.86
C ASP A 20 3.19 -2.39 -4.95
N TYR A 21 2.57 -1.37 -5.55
CA TYR A 21 3.22 -0.52 -6.55
C TYR A 21 4.43 0.25 -5.97
N CYS A 22 4.26 0.92 -4.83
CA CYS A 22 5.36 1.62 -4.18
C CYS A 22 6.43 0.66 -3.67
N ARG A 23 6.05 -0.55 -3.23
CA ARG A 23 6.96 -1.60 -2.79
C ARG A 23 7.81 -2.11 -3.95
N ALA A 24 7.19 -2.42 -5.09
CA ALA A 24 7.88 -2.87 -6.30
C ALA A 24 8.87 -1.80 -6.83
N ARG A 25 8.47 -0.53 -6.80
CA ARG A 25 9.33 0.59 -7.23
C ARG A 25 10.25 1.16 -6.15
N LYS A 26 10.23 0.59 -4.93
CA LYS A 26 11.00 1.06 -3.77
C LYS A 26 10.82 2.55 -3.44
N HIS A 27 9.62 3.09 -3.70
CA HIS A 27 9.28 4.47 -3.41
C HIS A 27 8.64 4.62 -2.03
N ARG A 28 8.75 5.84 -1.46
CA ARG A 28 8.04 6.19 -0.23
C ARG A 28 6.52 6.13 -0.45
N CYS A 29 5.83 5.37 0.38
CA CYS A 29 4.38 5.24 0.34
C CYS A 29 3.74 5.95 1.55
N ASP A 30 2.77 6.83 1.28
CA ASP A 30 2.05 7.57 2.32
C ASP A 30 0.85 6.79 2.90
N GLY A 31 0.58 5.56 2.43
CA GLY A 31 -0.41 4.68 3.07
C GLY A 31 -1.85 5.16 3.03
N ARG A 32 -2.13 6.24 2.28
CA ARG A 32 -3.46 6.80 2.13
C ARG A 32 -4.35 5.79 1.40
N ARG A 33 -5.60 5.68 1.83
CA ARG A 33 -6.65 4.85 1.22
C ARG A 33 -7.69 5.80 0.60
N PRO A 34 -8.25 5.50 -0.59
CA PRO A 34 -8.13 4.26 -1.36
C PRO A 34 -6.82 4.10 -2.15
N ALA A 35 -6.13 5.20 -2.47
CA ALA A 35 -4.84 5.17 -3.16
C ALA A 35 -3.79 6.05 -2.47
N CYS A 36 -2.54 5.60 -2.48
CA CYS A 36 -1.41 6.35 -1.96
C CYS A 36 -1.21 7.65 -2.75
N SER A 37 -0.67 8.73 -2.15
CA SER A 37 -0.55 10.04 -2.84
C SER A 37 0.19 9.93 -4.17
N ARG A 38 1.26 9.14 -4.22
CA ARG A 38 2.02 8.90 -5.45
C ARG A 38 1.18 8.17 -6.49
N CYS A 39 0.53 7.08 -6.07
CA CYS A 39 -0.30 6.24 -6.91
C CYS A 39 -1.46 7.04 -7.52
N SER A 40 -2.09 7.89 -6.70
CA SER A 40 -3.14 8.81 -7.11
C SER A 40 -2.64 9.84 -8.12
N ALA A 41 -1.44 10.41 -7.92
CA ALA A 41 -0.86 11.38 -8.85
C ALA A 41 -0.44 10.75 -10.19
N THR A 42 0.01 9.50 -10.17
CA THR A 42 0.43 8.78 -11.38
C THR A 42 -0.72 8.00 -12.03
N HIS A 43 -1.92 8.05 -11.45
CA HIS A 43 -3.07 7.22 -11.86
C HIS A 43 -2.72 5.74 -12.00
N GLN A 44 -1.90 5.23 -11.07
CA GLN A 44 -1.42 3.85 -11.09
C GLN A 44 -2.23 2.98 -10.14
N PRO A 45 -2.33 1.66 -10.43
CA PRO A 45 -3.06 0.75 -9.58
C PRO A 45 -2.42 0.69 -8.18
N CYS A 46 -3.17 1.16 -7.18
CA CYS A 46 -2.78 1.11 -5.78
C CYS A 46 -3.45 -0.07 -5.11
N SER A 47 -2.77 -1.22 -5.11
CA SER A 47 -3.17 -2.37 -4.31
C SER A 47 -2.32 -2.44 -3.05
N TYR A 48 -2.94 -2.77 -1.93
CA TYR A 48 -2.25 -3.20 -0.72
C TYR A 48 -2.53 -4.69 -0.63
N GLY A 49 -1.68 -5.52 -1.23
CA GLY A 49 -1.99 -6.90 -1.61
C GLY A 49 -2.90 -7.60 -0.62
N SER A 50 -4.16 -7.79 -1.04
CA SER A 50 -5.04 -8.79 -0.45
C SER A 50 -4.47 -10.14 -0.83
N ASP A 51 -4.07 -10.87 0.19
CA ASP A 51 -3.82 -12.31 0.24
C ASP A 51 -3.52 -12.94 -1.11
N ILE A 52 -2.23 -13.23 -1.32
CA ILE A 52 -1.74 -14.22 -2.28
C ILE A 52 -2.81 -15.33 -2.34
N LYS A 53 -3.58 -15.42 -3.43
CA LYS A 53 -4.31 -16.66 -3.74
C LYS A 53 -3.21 -17.71 -3.76
N LYS A 54 -3.12 -18.49 -2.68
CA LYS A 54 -2.08 -19.48 -2.47
C LYS A 54 -2.08 -20.32 -3.74
N ARG A 55 -1.07 -20.16 -4.60
CA ARG A 55 -0.68 -21.23 -5.52
C ARG A 55 -0.02 -22.30 -4.65
N GLY A 56 -0.81 -22.89 -3.77
CA GLY A 56 -0.56 -24.22 -3.27
C GLY A 56 -0.89 -25.17 -4.41
N LEU A 57 -0.08 -26.20 -4.55
CA LEU A 57 -0.37 -27.39 -5.34
C LEU A 57 -1.83 -27.84 -5.09
N PRO A 58 -2.59 -28.27 -6.12
CA PRO A 58 -3.97 -28.69 -5.95
C PRO A 58 -4.10 -29.64 -4.77
N THR A 59 -5.04 -29.35 -3.88
CA THR A 59 -5.39 -30.17 -2.73
C THR A 59 -5.76 -31.57 -3.23
N GLY A 60 -4.78 -32.47 -3.27
CA GLY A 60 -4.91 -33.80 -3.88
C GLY A 60 -3.59 -34.55 -4.09
N TYR A 61 -2.45 -33.86 -4.18
CA TYR A 61 -1.16 -34.55 -4.41
C TYR A 61 -0.55 -35.23 -3.17
N VAL A 62 -0.99 -34.87 -1.95
CA VAL A 62 -0.48 -35.48 -0.70
C VAL A 62 -1.33 -36.67 -0.26
N ARG A 63 -1.55 -37.64 -1.15
CA ARG A 63 -2.03 -39.00 -0.82
C ARG A 63 -2.04 -39.89 -2.07
N ALA A 64 -0.87 -40.33 -2.49
CA ALA A 64 -0.73 -41.56 -3.27
C ALA A 64 0.69 -42.11 -3.11
N LEU A 65 0.81 -43.01 -2.12
CA LEU A 65 1.78 -44.10 -1.96
C LEU A 65 3.26 -43.74 -1.75
#